data_AF-A0A1V4WMD4-F1
#
_entry.id   AF-A0A1V4WMD4-F1
#
_cell.length_a   1.000
_cell.length_b   1.000
_cell.length_c   1.000
_cell.angle_alpha   90.00
_cell.angle_beta   90.00
_cell.angle_gamma   90.00
#
_symmetry.space_group_name_H-M   'P 1'
#
loop_
_entity.id
_entity.type
_entity.pdbx_description
1 polymer ?
#
loop_
_entity_poly.entity_id
_entity_poly.type
_entity_poly.pdbx_seq_one_letter_code
_entity_poly.pdbx_strand_id
1 'polypeptide(L)'
;MQEKRSLVRSVIEELGISRHINNVVIEGTDSPWLEKALIKRKKGTLDVKTYIWMDEAFVYGRIYRLFLYVADVLDGAFLYDPRITPDEEKESSIRDRYNQIWSLYVDSRMERLGIESFFDRALRRNLFIDLESRLGWAEAGKIFDSLWSRELFTYPEIVDLSYHLEERFPGQPASPGSPCIERDLADCLHDPSVAGHIERLDSPGAATVLNDLLSFTAYSCRDGLIAPCHYGIVFLFQNKVLLEFIPSGGHAFVLSILDPRSGMYDTREIGEDADVEVIQKTIKDRYAMLAVSARGQFG
;
A
#
# COMPACT_ATOMS: atom_id res chain seq x y z
N MET A 1 21.00 -6.90 12.61
CA MET A 1 21.21 -8.18 11.88
C MET A 1 20.92 -9.44 12.70
N GLN A 2 21.42 -9.59 13.94
CA GLN A 2 21.12 -10.75 14.80
C GLN A 2 19.60 -10.87 15.06
N GLU A 3 18.94 -9.75 15.33
CA GLU A 3 17.50 -9.65 15.58
C GLU A 3 16.66 -10.05 14.35
N LYS A 4 16.94 -9.47 13.17
CA LYS A 4 16.34 -9.87 11.89
C LYS A 4 16.47 -11.38 11.60
N ARG A 5 17.60 -12.02 11.96
CA ARG A 5 17.75 -13.49 11.85
C ARG A 5 16.84 -14.25 12.79
N SER A 6 16.61 -13.75 13.99
CA SER A 6 15.67 -14.36 14.95
C SER A 6 14.23 -14.23 14.46
N LEU A 7 13.86 -13.06 13.96
CA LEU A 7 12.53 -12.82 13.37
C LEU A 7 12.25 -13.74 12.18
N VAL A 8 13.21 -13.88 11.26
CA VAL A 8 13.11 -14.82 10.13
C VAL A 8 12.84 -16.26 10.61
N ARG A 9 13.52 -16.72 11.65
CA ARG A 9 13.29 -18.07 12.20
C ARG A 9 11.88 -18.20 12.79
N SER A 10 11.45 -17.22 13.58
CA SER A 10 10.09 -17.18 14.15
C SER A 10 9.03 -17.27 13.06
N VAL A 11 9.15 -16.43 12.02
CA VAL A 11 8.21 -16.41 10.89
C VAL A 11 8.17 -17.74 10.13
N ILE A 12 9.34 -18.35 9.89
CA ILE A 12 9.42 -19.67 9.24
C ILE A 12 8.70 -20.76 10.05
N GLU A 13 8.82 -20.69 11.38
CA GLU A 13 8.15 -21.61 12.31
C GLU A 13 6.63 -21.35 12.37
N GLU A 14 6.22 -20.09 12.47
CA GLU A 14 4.81 -19.67 12.48
C GLU A 14 4.07 -20.05 11.18
N LEU A 15 4.75 -19.93 10.04
CA LEU A 15 4.23 -20.38 8.74
C LEU A 15 4.27 -21.90 8.55
N GLY A 16 4.88 -22.64 9.48
CA GLY A 16 4.98 -24.11 9.41
C GLY A 16 5.88 -24.64 8.29
N ILE A 17 6.74 -23.79 7.71
CA ILE A 17 7.56 -24.14 6.55
C ILE A 17 8.99 -24.57 6.91
N SER A 18 9.37 -24.63 8.19
CA SER A 18 10.73 -24.94 8.65
C SER A 18 11.32 -26.21 8.04
N ARG A 19 10.52 -27.27 7.87
CA ARG A 19 10.99 -28.56 7.32
C ARG A 19 11.35 -28.48 5.84
N HIS A 20 10.90 -27.44 5.14
CA HIS A 20 11.11 -27.23 3.72
C HIS A 20 12.21 -26.20 3.43
N ILE A 21 12.75 -25.54 4.46
CA ILE A 21 13.82 -24.55 4.32
C ILE A 21 15.15 -25.16 4.76
N ASN A 22 16.11 -25.22 3.85
CA ASN A 22 17.45 -25.74 4.14
C ASN A 22 18.39 -24.65 4.67
N ASN A 23 18.36 -23.47 4.06
CA ASN A 23 19.22 -22.36 4.45
C ASN A 23 18.54 -21.02 4.15
N VAL A 24 18.84 -20.01 4.97
CA VAL A 24 18.42 -18.62 4.74
C VAL A 24 19.61 -17.68 4.80
N VAL A 25 19.81 -16.93 3.72
CA VAL A 25 20.75 -15.82 3.64
C VAL A 25 19.96 -14.51 3.72
N ILE A 26 20.44 -13.57 4.54
CA ILE A 26 19.83 -12.24 4.69
C ILE A 26 20.87 -11.20 4.26
N GLU A 27 20.50 -10.36 3.30
CA GLU A 27 21.24 -9.18 2.88
C GLU A 27 20.44 -7.92 3.18
N GLY A 28 21.14 -6.83 3.51
CA GLY A 28 20.52 -5.54 3.73
C GLY A 28 20.26 -4.81 2.42
N THR A 29 19.18 -4.03 2.36
CA THR A 29 18.92 -3.03 1.31
C THR A 29 18.56 -1.69 1.95
N ASP A 30 18.65 -0.61 1.18
CA ASP A 30 18.38 0.77 1.56
C ASP A 30 16.92 1.18 1.36
N SER A 31 16.08 0.31 0.76
CA SER A 31 14.69 0.62 0.45
C SER A 31 13.75 -0.58 0.63
N PRO A 32 12.51 -0.37 1.13
CA PRO A 32 11.49 -1.43 1.19
C PRO A 32 11.04 -1.91 -0.20
N TRP A 33 11.21 -1.08 -1.24
CA TRP A 33 10.87 -1.40 -2.63
C TRP A 33 11.81 -2.43 -3.25
N LEU A 34 13.00 -2.59 -2.68
CA LEU A 34 14.02 -3.54 -3.13
C LEU A 34 13.98 -4.85 -2.34
N GLU A 35 13.09 -4.97 -1.35
CA GLU A 35 12.91 -6.20 -0.59
C GLU A 35 12.38 -7.31 -1.48
N LYS A 36 13.05 -8.46 -1.44
CA LYS A 36 12.67 -9.64 -2.22
C LYS A 36 13.20 -10.92 -1.58
N ALA A 37 12.50 -12.01 -1.86
CA ALA A 37 12.93 -13.36 -1.53
C ALA A 37 13.26 -14.12 -2.82
N LEU A 38 14.53 -14.49 -2.99
CA LEU A 38 14.98 -15.36 -4.05
C LEU A 38 15.07 -16.78 -3.53
N ILE A 39 14.48 -17.71 -4.27
CA ILE A 39 14.44 -19.12 -3.89
C ILE A 39 15.28 -19.97 -4.84
N LYS A 40 15.92 -21.00 -4.29
CA LYS A 40 16.62 -22.01 -5.07
C LYS A 40 16.18 -23.39 -4.62
N ARG A 41 15.59 -24.16 -5.53
CA ARG A 41 15.17 -25.53 -5.26
C ARG A 41 16.38 -26.45 -5.04
N LYS A 42 16.35 -27.21 -3.95
CA LYS A 42 17.23 -28.32 -3.62
C LYS A 42 16.38 -29.60 -3.54
N LYS A 43 17.02 -30.77 -3.40
CA LYS A 43 16.30 -32.05 -3.31
C LYS A 43 15.39 -32.06 -2.06
N GLY A 44 14.12 -31.72 -2.25
CA GLY A 44 13.09 -31.71 -1.19
C GLY A 44 13.02 -30.45 -0.32
N THR A 45 13.85 -29.43 -0.57
CA THR A 45 13.94 -28.21 0.26
C THR A 45 14.26 -26.97 -0.59
N LEU A 46 14.17 -25.78 0.01
CA LEU A 46 14.54 -24.50 -0.58
C LEU A 46 15.70 -23.87 0.18
N ASP A 47 16.65 -23.31 -0.57
CA ASP A 47 17.51 -22.24 -0.05
C ASP A 47 16.82 -20.90 -0.36
N VAL A 48 16.76 -20.01 0.62
CA VAL A 48 16.15 -18.68 0.49
C VAL A 48 17.22 -17.60 0.68
N LYS A 49 17.30 -16.66 -0.24
CA LYS A 49 18.09 -15.44 -0.10
C LYS A 49 17.13 -14.26 -0.04
N THR A 50 17.13 -13.55 1.08
CA THR A 50 16.22 -12.41 1.33
C THR A 50 17.01 -11.11 1.38
N TYR A 51 16.44 -10.06 0.78
CA TYR A 51 16.90 -8.69 0.88
C TYR A 51 15.92 -7.95 1.79
N ILE A 52 16.39 -7.40 2.90
CA ILE A 52 15.57 -6.75 3.92
C ILE A 52 16.04 -5.32 4.08
N TRP A 53 15.10 -4.37 4.05
CA TRP A 53 15.39 -2.97 4.30
C TRP A 53 15.98 -2.79 5.68
N MET A 54 17.07 -2.03 5.75
CA MET A 54 17.87 -1.90 6.97
C MET A 54 17.12 -1.18 8.10
N ASP A 55 16.13 -0.35 7.77
CA ASP A 55 15.26 0.33 8.74
C ASP A 55 14.45 -0.68 9.59
N GLU A 56 14.06 -0.30 10.80
CA GLU A 56 13.29 -1.17 11.70
C GLU A 56 11.77 -1.03 11.52
N ALA A 57 11.30 -0.08 10.71
CA ALA A 57 9.95 0.45 10.73
C ALA A 57 8.78 -0.52 10.67
N PHE A 58 8.80 -1.66 10.00
CA PHE A 58 7.69 -2.63 10.02
C PHE A 58 8.32 -4.01 9.92
N VAL A 59 9.47 -4.18 10.58
CA VAL A 59 10.44 -5.23 10.26
C VAL A 59 9.84 -6.63 10.35
N TYR A 60 8.99 -6.89 11.34
CA TYR A 60 8.28 -8.16 11.45
C TYR A 60 7.33 -8.38 10.27
N GLY A 61 6.46 -7.41 9.98
CA GLY A 61 5.51 -7.49 8.87
C GLY A 61 6.18 -7.62 7.51
N ARG A 62 7.26 -6.88 7.26
CA ARG A 62 8.05 -6.97 6.02
C ARG A 62 8.70 -8.34 5.87
N ILE A 63 9.26 -8.90 6.94
CA ILE A 63 9.81 -10.27 6.93
C ILE A 63 8.70 -11.30 6.69
N TYR A 64 7.58 -11.19 7.41
CA TYR A 64 6.44 -12.10 7.28
C TYR A 64 5.93 -12.13 5.84
N ARG A 65 5.74 -10.96 5.25
CA ARG A 65 5.36 -10.77 3.84
C ARG A 65 6.30 -11.51 2.89
N LEU A 66 7.62 -11.35 3.03
CA LEU A 66 8.60 -12.04 2.18
C LEU A 66 8.48 -13.56 2.26
N PHE A 67 8.19 -14.10 3.45
CA PHE A 67 8.05 -15.54 3.65
C PHE A 67 6.67 -16.09 3.30
N LEU A 68 5.62 -15.27 3.21
CA LEU A 68 4.36 -15.66 2.59
C LEU A 68 4.53 -16.03 1.11
N TYR A 69 5.34 -15.28 0.35
CA TYR A 69 5.69 -15.68 -1.02
C TYR A 69 6.40 -17.04 -1.07
N VAL A 70 7.29 -17.31 -0.11
CA VAL A 70 7.97 -18.61 -0.01
C VAL A 70 6.99 -19.72 0.35
N ALA A 71 6.06 -19.46 1.27
CA ALA A 71 5.01 -20.39 1.65
C ALA A 71 4.10 -20.72 0.46
N ASP A 72 3.71 -19.74 -0.33
CA ASP A 72 2.93 -19.95 -1.57
C ASP A 72 3.66 -20.90 -2.53
N VAL A 73 4.96 -20.70 -2.74
CA VAL A 73 5.75 -21.58 -3.63
C VAL A 73 5.86 -23.02 -3.12
N LEU A 74 5.79 -23.20 -1.80
CA LEU A 74 5.82 -24.51 -1.15
C LEU A 74 4.45 -25.19 -1.13
N ASP A 75 3.36 -24.41 -1.22
CA ASP A 75 2.01 -24.93 -1.23
C ASP A 75 1.68 -25.60 -2.58
N GLY A 76 1.38 -26.89 -2.54
CA GLY A 76 0.96 -27.66 -3.72
C GLY A 76 -0.35 -27.15 -4.33
N ALA A 77 -1.25 -26.56 -3.53
CA ALA A 77 -2.50 -25.99 -4.01
C ALA A 77 -2.30 -24.67 -4.77
N PHE A 78 -1.19 -23.96 -4.53
CA PHE A 78 -0.84 -22.74 -5.23
C PHE A 78 -0.35 -23.00 -6.67
N LEU A 79 0.11 -24.22 -6.99
CA LEU A 79 0.50 -24.62 -8.35
C LEU A 79 1.62 -23.76 -8.98
N TYR A 80 2.61 -23.35 -8.17
CA TYR A 80 3.72 -22.51 -8.65
C TYR A 80 4.51 -23.17 -9.80
N ASP A 81 4.59 -22.50 -10.95
CA ASP A 81 5.38 -22.92 -12.11
C ASP A 81 6.19 -21.75 -12.69
N PRO A 82 7.50 -21.65 -12.45
CA PRO A 82 8.29 -20.52 -12.92
C PRO A 82 8.37 -20.43 -14.46
N ARG A 83 7.99 -21.46 -15.21
CA ARG A 83 8.07 -21.49 -16.68
C ARG A 83 6.99 -20.67 -17.37
N ILE A 84 5.88 -20.38 -16.68
CA ILE A 84 4.78 -19.56 -17.20
C ILE A 84 4.84 -18.12 -16.68
N THR A 85 5.88 -17.79 -15.90
CA THR A 85 6.11 -16.43 -15.42
C THR A 85 6.35 -15.49 -16.61
N PRO A 86 5.74 -14.29 -16.66
CA PRO A 86 6.08 -13.28 -17.65
C PRO A 86 7.59 -12.95 -17.63
N ASP A 87 8.18 -12.81 -18.82
CA ASP A 87 9.62 -12.52 -18.98
C ASP A 87 9.92 -11.06 -18.59
N GLU A 88 10.85 -10.85 -17.67
CA GLU A 88 11.16 -9.53 -17.10
C GLU A 88 11.77 -8.57 -18.13
N GLU A 89 12.51 -9.07 -19.12
CA GLU A 89 13.13 -8.23 -20.15
C GLU A 89 12.20 -8.00 -21.34
N LYS A 90 11.45 -9.03 -21.74
CA LYS A 90 10.59 -8.97 -22.95
C LYS A 90 9.19 -8.45 -22.69
N GLU A 91 8.68 -8.65 -21.47
CA GLU A 91 7.28 -8.42 -21.11
C GLU A 91 7.19 -7.60 -19.82
N SER A 92 8.06 -6.59 -19.66
CA SER A 92 8.20 -5.80 -18.42
C SER A 92 6.88 -5.26 -17.85
N SER A 93 5.97 -4.75 -18.70
CA SER A 93 4.67 -4.26 -18.22
C SER A 93 3.77 -5.37 -17.68
N ILE A 94 3.75 -6.54 -18.34
CA ILE A 94 3.00 -7.72 -17.87
C ILE A 94 3.64 -8.27 -16.59
N ARG A 95 4.97 -8.23 -16.52
CA ARG A 95 5.75 -8.60 -15.34
C ARG A 95 5.41 -7.72 -14.13
N ASP A 96 5.32 -6.41 -14.31
CA ASP A 96 4.94 -5.47 -13.25
C ASP A 96 3.53 -5.74 -12.75
N ARG A 97 2.59 -5.97 -13.67
CA ARG A 97 1.21 -6.37 -13.33
C ARG A 97 1.13 -7.69 -12.58
N TYR A 98 1.86 -8.70 -13.04
CA TYR A 98 2.01 -9.96 -12.32
C TYR A 98 2.53 -9.75 -10.89
N ASN A 99 3.56 -8.92 -10.71
CA ASN A 99 4.13 -8.62 -9.40
C ASN A 99 3.12 -7.92 -8.50
N GLN A 100 2.33 -6.98 -9.04
CA GLN A 100 1.29 -6.31 -8.27
C GLN A 100 0.17 -7.26 -7.87
N ILE A 101 -0.37 -8.08 -8.78
CA ILE A 101 -1.45 -9.02 -8.46
C ILE A 101 -1.02 -10.01 -7.38
N TRP A 102 0.20 -10.59 -7.47
CA TRP A 102 0.69 -11.47 -6.40
C TRP A 102 0.89 -10.70 -5.09
N SER A 103 1.33 -9.45 -5.16
CA SER A 103 1.43 -8.60 -3.96
C SER A 103 0.07 -8.31 -3.32
N LEU A 104 -0.99 -8.09 -4.10
CA LEU A 104 -2.36 -7.95 -3.57
C LEU A 104 -2.79 -9.24 -2.85
N TYR A 105 -2.48 -10.40 -3.42
CA TYR A 105 -2.79 -11.68 -2.78
C TYR A 105 -2.05 -11.88 -1.45
N VAL A 106 -0.77 -11.51 -1.38
CA VAL A 106 0.02 -11.61 -0.14
C VAL A 106 -0.44 -10.57 0.89
N ASP A 107 -0.57 -9.31 0.50
CA ASP A 107 -0.81 -8.21 1.45
C ASP A 107 -2.26 -8.17 1.95
N SER A 108 -3.22 -8.67 1.17
CA SER A 108 -4.57 -8.91 1.68
C SER A 108 -4.61 -9.99 2.77
N ARG A 109 -3.74 -11.03 2.71
CA ARG A 109 -3.60 -12.01 3.80
C ARG A 109 -2.93 -11.39 5.02
N MET A 110 -1.94 -10.52 4.84
CA MET A 110 -1.33 -9.76 5.94
C MET A 110 -2.40 -8.96 6.71
N GLU A 111 -3.25 -8.23 5.98
CA GLU A 111 -4.37 -7.48 6.58
C GLU A 111 -5.34 -8.39 7.35
N ARG A 112 -5.75 -9.53 6.76
CA ARG A 112 -6.65 -10.50 7.41
C ARG A 112 -6.04 -11.12 8.68
N LEU A 113 -4.72 -11.29 8.72
CA LEU A 113 -3.99 -11.78 9.89
C LEU A 113 -3.77 -10.69 10.95
N GLY A 114 -4.12 -9.43 10.67
CA GLY A 114 -3.87 -8.30 11.57
C GLY A 114 -2.39 -7.97 11.74
N ILE A 115 -1.55 -8.33 10.77
CA ILE A 115 -0.12 -8.06 10.80
C ILE A 115 0.12 -6.70 10.14
N GLU A 116 0.63 -5.74 10.92
CA GLU A 116 1.01 -4.43 10.39
C GLU A 116 2.03 -4.56 9.25
N SER A 117 1.77 -3.88 8.15
CA SER A 117 2.57 -3.94 6.93
C SER A 117 2.90 -2.54 6.46
N PHE A 118 4.13 -2.38 5.96
CA PHE A 118 4.53 -1.19 5.21
C PHE A 118 3.65 -1.00 3.95
N PHE A 119 3.26 -2.11 3.31
CA PHE A 119 2.40 -2.13 2.14
C PHE A 119 0.96 -2.36 2.56
N ASP A 120 0.38 -1.36 3.21
CA ASP A 120 -1.03 -1.39 3.60
C ASP A 120 -1.98 -1.35 2.39
N ARG A 121 -3.28 -1.52 2.66
CA ARG A 121 -4.32 -1.53 1.62
C ARG A 121 -4.38 -0.23 0.83
N ALA A 122 -4.21 0.92 1.48
CA ALA A 122 -4.28 2.22 0.82
C ALA A 122 -3.13 2.38 -0.19
N LEU A 123 -1.90 2.11 0.24
CA LEU A 123 -0.73 2.12 -0.63
C LEU A 123 -0.89 1.14 -1.78
N ARG A 124 -1.34 -0.10 -1.50
CA ARG A 124 -1.55 -1.11 -2.55
C ARG A 124 -2.62 -0.73 -3.56
N ARG A 125 -3.71 -0.10 -3.10
CA ARG A 125 -4.77 0.40 -3.97
C ARG A 125 -4.21 1.42 -4.95
N ASN A 126 -3.43 2.37 -4.45
CA ASN A 126 -2.85 3.43 -5.28
C ASN A 126 -1.81 2.87 -6.26
N LEU A 127 -0.92 1.99 -5.80
CA LEU A 127 0.06 1.33 -6.70
C LEU A 127 -0.63 0.52 -7.82
N PHE A 128 -1.75 -0.11 -7.53
CA PHE A 128 -2.50 -0.87 -8.53
C PHE A 128 -3.20 0.05 -9.54
N ILE A 129 -3.83 1.13 -9.06
CA ILE A 129 -4.52 2.07 -9.96
C ILE A 129 -3.53 2.78 -10.89
N ASP A 130 -2.33 3.12 -10.42
CA ASP A 130 -1.28 3.76 -11.22
C ASP A 130 -0.83 2.86 -12.37
N LEU A 131 -0.51 1.62 -12.00
CA LEU A 131 -0.13 0.59 -12.95
C LEU A 131 -1.22 0.38 -14.02
N GLU A 132 -2.49 0.40 -13.60
CA GLU A 132 -3.67 0.21 -14.46
C GLU A 132 -4.34 1.52 -14.88
N SER A 133 -3.57 2.62 -14.95
CA SER A 133 -4.09 3.98 -15.21
C SER A 133 -4.94 4.09 -16.48
N ARG A 134 -4.74 3.19 -17.46
CA ARG A 134 -5.56 3.10 -18.69
C ARG A 134 -7.02 2.74 -18.44
N LEU A 135 -7.32 2.07 -17.32
CA LEU A 135 -8.69 1.72 -16.91
C LEU A 135 -9.42 2.89 -16.26
N GLY A 136 -8.68 3.91 -15.82
CA GLY A 136 -9.20 5.00 -15.01
C GLY A 136 -9.48 4.58 -13.57
N TRP A 137 -9.44 5.57 -12.67
CA TRP A 137 -9.48 5.37 -11.22
C TRP A 137 -10.67 4.55 -10.72
N ALA A 138 -11.87 4.85 -11.25
CA ALA A 138 -13.10 4.20 -10.81
C ALA A 138 -13.13 2.70 -11.17
N GLU A 139 -12.63 2.34 -12.36
CA GLU A 139 -12.65 0.94 -12.80
C GLU A 139 -11.49 0.15 -12.19
N ALA A 140 -10.27 0.70 -12.22
CA ALA A 140 -9.12 0.10 -11.55
C ALA A 140 -9.37 -0.10 -10.04
N GLY A 141 -10.05 0.86 -9.39
CA GLY A 141 -10.46 0.74 -7.99
C GLY A 141 -11.41 -0.43 -7.71
N LYS A 142 -12.40 -0.67 -8.58
CA LYS A 142 -13.30 -1.83 -8.44
C LYS A 142 -12.56 -3.15 -8.63
N ILE A 143 -11.66 -3.21 -9.60
CA ILE A 143 -10.83 -4.39 -9.86
C ILE A 143 -9.95 -4.66 -8.64
N PHE A 144 -9.30 -3.62 -8.10
CA PHE A 144 -8.53 -3.72 -6.87
C PHE A 144 -9.36 -4.33 -5.73
N ASP A 145 -10.56 -3.80 -5.45
CA ASP A 145 -11.40 -4.31 -4.36
C ASP A 145 -11.82 -5.77 -4.59
N SER A 146 -12.05 -6.17 -5.84
CA SER A 146 -12.32 -7.56 -6.21
C SER A 146 -11.10 -8.48 -6.02
N LEU A 147 -9.90 -8.01 -6.34
CA LEU A 147 -8.66 -8.79 -6.17
C LEU A 147 -8.27 -8.88 -4.69
N TRP A 148 -8.41 -7.78 -3.94
CA TRP A 148 -8.06 -7.69 -2.52
C TRP A 148 -8.94 -8.56 -1.62
N SER A 149 -10.24 -8.62 -1.93
CA SER A 149 -11.21 -9.42 -1.17
C SER A 149 -11.12 -10.92 -1.46
N ARG A 150 -10.41 -11.33 -2.50
CA ARG A 150 -10.29 -12.73 -2.90
C ARG A 150 -9.38 -13.50 -1.93
N GLU A 151 -9.92 -14.58 -1.36
CA GLU A 151 -9.23 -15.36 -0.32
C GLU A 151 -8.12 -16.25 -0.88
N LEU A 152 -8.33 -16.81 -2.07
CA LEU A 152 -7.44 -17.80 -2.69
C LEU A 152 -7.15 -17.42 -4.14
N PHE A 153 -5.86 -17.48 -4.48
CA PHE A 153 -5.37 -17.47 -5.85
C PHE A 153 -4.51 -18.70 -6.08
N THR A 154 -4.59 -19.25 -7.27
CA THR A 154 -3.55 -20.13 -7.81
C THR A 154 -2.55 -19.32 -8.64
N TYR A 155 -1.34 -19.84 -8.77
CA TYR A 155 -0.30 -19.22 -9.57
C TYR A 155 -0.70 -19.02 -11.05
N PRO A 156 -1.31 -20.01 -11.74
CA PRO A 156 -1.79 -19.80 -13.11
C PRO A 156 -2.87 -18.72 -13.22
N GLU A 157 -3.70 -18.51 -12.21
CA GLU A 157 -4.69 -17.43 -12.22
C GLU A 157 -4.05 -16.05 -12.10
N ILE A 158 -3.01 -15.91 -11.28
CA ILE A 158 -2.24 -14.65 -11.19
C ILE A 158 -1.59 -14.35 -12.54
N VAL A 159 -1.02 -15.36 -13.20
CA VAL A 159 -0.44 -15.22 -14.54
C VAL A 159 -1.51 -14.87 -15.57
N ASP A 160 -2.64 -15.58 -15.59
CA ASP A 160 -3.75 -15.30 -16.51
C ASP A 160 -4.26 -13.85 -16.37
N LEU A 161 -4.48 -13.41 -15.13
CA LEU A 161 -4.88 -12.03 -14.85
C LEU A 161 -3.84 -10.99 -15.29
N SER A 162 -2.55 -11.33 -15.26
CA SER A 162 -1.51 -10.42 -15.75
C SER A 162 -1.60 -10.20 -17.28
N TYR A 163 -2.01 -11.22 -18.04
CA TYR A 163 -2.17 -11.11 -19.48
C TYR A 163 -3.53 -10.57 -19.91
N HIS A 164 -4.59 -10.92 -19.17
CA HIS A 164 -5.98 -10.77 -19.61
C HIS A 164 -6.85 -9.97 -18.63
N LEU A 165 -6.26 -9.06 -17.85
CA LEU A 165 -6.96 -8.32 -16.79
C LEU A 165 -8.27 -7.69 -17.30
N GLU A 166 -8.21 -6.98 -18.42
CA GLU A 166 -9.32 -6.25 -19.01
C GLU A 166 -10.42 -7.19 -19.56
N GLU A 167 -10.03 -8.39 -20.01
CA GLU A 167 -10.96 -9.43 -20.46
C GLU A 167 -11.67 -10.10 -19.28
N ARG A 168 -10.96 -10.26 -18.15
CA ARG A 168 -11.49 -10.87 -16.91
C ARG A 168 -12.35 -9.89 -16.12
N PHE A 169 -12.12 -8.60 -16.28
CA PHE A 169 -12.89 -7.52 -15.67
C PHE A 169 -13.43 -6.58 -16.76
N PRO A 170 -14.49 -6.98 -17.47
CA PRO A 170 -15.05 -6.18 -18.55
C PRO A 170 -15.69 -4.90 -17.97
N GLY A 171 -14.96 -3.80 -18.10
CA GLY A 171 -15.43 -2.44 -17.76
C GLY A 171 -15.96 -1.67 -18.98
N GLN A 172 -16.55 -0.50 -18.73
CA GLN A 172 -16.75 0.47 -19.79
C GLN A 172 -15.41 1.15 -20.11
N PRO A 173 -15.05 1.37 -21.39
CA PRO A 173 -13.84 2.12 -21.72
C PRO A 173 -13.91 3.51 -21.10
N ALA A 174 -13.01 3.81 -20.17
CA ALA A 174 -12.87 5.14 -19.62
C ALA A 174 -12.33 6.08 -20.71
N SER A 175 -12.93 7.27 -20.82
CA SER A 175 -12.26 8.41 -21.46
C SER A 175 -10.96 8.68 -20.69
N PRO A 176 -9.84 9.06 -21.34
CA PRO A 176 -8.60 9.37 -20.63
C PRO A 176 -8.90 10.48 -19.61
N GLY A 177 -9.03 10.07 -18.35
CA GLY A 177 -9.25 10.97 -17.23
C GLY A 177 -8.02 11.86 -17.05
N SER A 178 -8.26 13.06 -16.55
CA SER A 178 -7.26 14.10 -16.27
C SER A 178 -5.96 13.59 -15.63
N PRO A 179 -4.85 14.33 -15.76
CA PRO A 179 -3.56 13.96 -15.17
C PRO A 179 -3.73 13.60 -13.70
N CYS A 180 -3.46 12.33 -13.39
CA CYS A 180 -3.72 11.73 -12.09
C CYS A 180 -2.48 11.85 -11.19
N ILE A 181 -2.73 11.88 -9.89
CA ILE A 181 -1.83 12.00 -8.72
C ILE A 181 -0.57 11.12 -8.76
N GLU A 182 -0.59 10.11 -9.61
CA GLU A 182 0.30 8.97 -9.55
C GLU A 182 1.65 9.17 -10.22
N ARG A 183 1.81 10.08 -11.20
CA ARG A 183 3.14 10.40 -11.76
C ARG A 183 4.11 10.93 -10.71
N ASP A 184 3.58 11.50 -9.64
CA ASP A 184 4.35 12.30 -8.68
C ASP A 184 4.71 11.50 -7.43
N LEU A 185 4.15 10.30 -7.23
CA LEU A 185 4.36 9.49 -6.03
C LEU A 185 5.76 8.84 -5.96
N ALA A 186 6.36 8.52 -7.11
CA ALA A 186 7.67 7.86 -7.18
C ALA A 186 8.79 8.71 -6.54
N ASP A 187 8.68 10.03 -6.63
CA ASP A 187 9.69 10.97 -6.11
C ASP A 187 9.71 11.06 -4.58
N CYS A 188 8.62 10.70 -3.89
CA CYS A 188 8.51 10.79 -2.42
C CYS A 188 8.83 9.49 -1.68
N LEU A 189 9.15 8.42 -2.41
CA LEU A 189 9.37 7.11 -1.81
C LEU A 189 10.59 7.03 -0.90
N HIS A 190 11.60 7.88 -1.15
CA HIS A 190 12.93 7.75 -0.55
C HIS A 190 13.24 8.75 0.58
N ASP A 191 12.44 9.81 0.78
CA ASP A 191 12.58 10.75 1.90
C ASP A 191 11.27 11.54 2.13
N PRO A 192 10.22 10.90 2.68
CA PRO A 192 8.93 11.54 2.83
C PRO A 192 9.00 12.66 3.88
N SER A 193 8.72 13.89 3.47
CA SER A 193 8.59 15.03 4.37
C SER A 193 7.33 15.83 4.06
N VAL A 194 6.75 16.47 5.08
CA VAL A 194 5.57 17.32 4.90
C VAL A 194 5.86 18.45 3.93
N ALA A 195 7.04 19.07 4.05
CA ALA A 195 7.49 20.12 3.14
C ALA A 195 7.63 19.60 1.69
N GLY A 196 8.30 18.46 1.49
CA GLY A 196 8.47 17.87 0.16
C GLY A 196 7.14 17.51 -0.51
N HIS A 197 6.15 17.07 0.27
CA HIS A 197 4.79 16.82 -0.24
C HIS A 197 4.07 18.10 -0.64
N ILE A 198 4.22 19.19 0.11
CA ILE A 198 3.61 20.48 -0.24
C ILE A 198 4.27 21.07 -1.49
N GLU A 199 5.60 21.00 -1.59
CA GLU A 199 6.39 21.54 -2.71
C GLU A 199 6.07 20.86 -4.06
N ARG A 200 5.44 19.68 -4.04
CA ARG A 200 4.96 18.97 -5.24
C ARG A 200 3.73 19.58 -5.89
N LEU A 201 3.01 20.47 -5.22
CA LEU A 201 1.85 21.12 -5.81
C LEU A 201 2.31 22.23 -6.75
N ASP A 202 2.11 22.02 -8.05
CA ASP A 202 2.41 23.00 -9.09
C ASP A 202 1.53 24.26 -8.99
N SER A 203 0.35 24.17 -8.32
CA SER A 203 -0.48 25.34 -8.00
C SER A 203 -0.14 25.93 -6.63
N PRO A 204 0.31 27.20 -6.56
CA PRO A 204 0.42 27.94 -5.30
C PRO A 204 -0.91 28.05 -4.54
N GLY A 205 -2.04 28.08 -5.25
CA GLY A 205 -3.37 28.11 -4.65
C GLY A 205 -3.68 26.81 -3.92
N ALA A 206 -3.49 25.67 -4.58
CA ALA A 206 -3.69 24.35 -3.96
C ALA A 206 -2.71 24.13 -2.79
N ALA A 207 -1.46 24.57 -2.90
CA ALA A 207 -0.48 24.51 -1.81
C ALA A 207 -0.90 25.36 -0.60
N THR A 208 -1.52 26.52 -0.83
CA THR A 208 -2.08 27.38 0.23
C THR A 208 -3.24 26.67 0.92
N VAL A 209 -4.19 26.11 0.15
CA VAL A 209 -5.31 25.34 0.69
C VAL A 209 -4.83 24.16 1.53
N LEU A 210 -3.85 23.39 1.04
CA LEU A 210 -3.27 22.27 1.79
C LEU A 210 -2.64 22.74 3.11
N ASN A 211 -1.84 23.81 3.08
CA ASN A 211 -1.22 24.38 4.28
C ASN A 211 -2.26 24.87 5.31
N ASP A 212 -3.33 25.50 4.84
CA ASP A 212 -4.41 25.98 5.71
C ASP A 212 -5.13 24.82 6.39
N LEU A 213 -5.41 23.73 5.65
CA LEU A 213 -6.01 22.52 6.22
C LEU A 213 -5.08 21.81 7.20
N LEU A 214 -3.78 21.71 6.91
CA LEU A 214 -2.79 21.13 7.82
C LEU A 214 -2.67 21.96 9.10
N SER A 215 -2.58 23.28 8.98
CA SER A 215 -2.49 24.21 10.11
C SER A 215 -3.75 24.16 10.98
N PHE A 216 -4.92 24.16 10.34
CA PHE A 216 -6.19 24.02 11.02
C PHE A 216 -6.27 22.68 11.78
N THR A 217 -5.86 21.59 11.14
CA THR A 217 -5.86 20.25 11.72
C THR A 217 -4.96 20.20 12.95
N ALA A 218 -3.72 20.68 12.83
CA ALA A 218 -2.76 20.73 13.94
C ALA A 218 -3.29 21.55 15.13
N TYR A 219 -4.00 22.64 14.87
CA TYR A 219 -4.55 23.51 15.91
C TYR A 219 -5.84 22.96 16.55
N SER A 220 -6.76 22.45 15.72
CA SER A 220 -8.12 22.11 16.13
C SER A 220 -8.29 20.67 16.59
N CYS A 221 -7.46 19.76 16.09
CA CYS A 221 -7.50 18.34 16.41
C CYS A 221 -6.38 18.01 17.41
N ARG A 222 -6.68 18.15 18.71
CA ARG A 222 -5.71 17.90 19.78
C ARG A 222 -5.32 16.43 19.87
N ASP A 223 -4.14 16.15 20.44
CA ASP A 223 -3.64 14.80 20.70
C ASP A 223 -3.50 13.92 19.44
N GLY A 224 -3.46 14.53 18.25
CA GLY A 224 -3.12 13.86 17.01
C GLY A 224 -1.78 14.32 16.46
N LEU A 225 -1.24 13.53 15.54
CA LEU A 225 0.08 13.70 14.94
C LEU A 225 -0.06 13.89 13.44
N ILE A 226 0.51 14.98 12.92
CA ILE A 226 0.77 15.09 11.48
C ILE A 226 2.09 14.38 11.21
N ALA A 227 2.08 13.43 10.28
CA ALA A 227 3.26 12.71 9.86
C ALA A 227 3.29 12.61 8.32
N PRO A 228 4.47 12.72 7.70
CA PRO A 228 4.60 12.35 6.31
C PRO A 228 4.51 10.82 6.18
N CYS A 229 3.95 10.35 5.06
CA CYS A 229 4.05 8.98 4.60
C CYS A 229 4.63 8.97 3.19
N HIS A 230 4.91 7.79 2.63
CA HIS A 230 5.59 7.65 1.34
C HIS A 230 4.87 8.31 0.15
N TYR A 231 3.58 8.57 0.30
CA TYR A 231 2.72 9.08 -0.77
C TYR A 231 2.01 10.39 -0.41
N GLY A 232 2.12 10.87 0.82
CA GLY A 232 1.45 12.09 1.24
C GLY A 232 1.67 12.45 2.70
N ILE A 233 0.69 13.12 3.28
CA ILE A 233 0.70 13.59 4.65
C ILE A 233 -0.52 13.00 5.35
N VAL A 234 -0.32 12.35 6.49
CA VAL A 234 -1.40 11.78 7.29
C VAL A 234 -1.57 12.52 8.60
N PHE A 235 -2.80 12.58 9.08
CA PHE A 235 -3.12 12.95 10.44
C PHE A 235 -3.56 11.71 11.22
N LEU A 236 -2.76 11.34 12.21
CA LEU A 236 -2.98 10.19 13.08
C LEU A 236 -3.66 10.64 14.38
N PHE A 237 -4.73 9.98 14.77
CA PHE A 237 -5.35 10.12 16.09
C PHE A 237 -5.51 8.73 16.72
N GLN A 238 -4.87 8.52 17.88
CA GLN A 238 -4.86 7.21 18.56
C GLN A 238 -4.44 6.03 17.65
N ASN A 239 -3.35 6.21 16.90
CA ASN A 239 -2.83 5.26 15.91
C ASN A 239 -3.80 4.91 14.76
N LYS A 240 -4.83 5.73 14.53
CA LYS A 240 -5.69 5.63 13.34
C LYS A 240 -5.46 6.82 12.42
N VAL A 241 -5.34 6.55 11.12
CA VAL A 241 -5.35 7.59 10.10
C VAL A 241 -6.76 8.20 10.07
N LEU A 242 -6.88 9.47 10.42
CA LEU A 242 -8.13 10.22 10.33
C LEU A 242 -8.18 11.01 9.02
N LEU A 243 -7.05 11.61 8.65
CA LEU A 243 -6.91 12.36 7.41
C LEU A 243 -5.71 11.86 6.64
N GLU A 244 -5.84 11.92 5.32
CA GLU A 244 -4.76 11.68 4.39
C GLU A 244 -4.84 12.73 3.29
N PHE A 245 -3.72 13.41 3.07
CA PHE A 245 -3.52 14.40 2.03
C PHE A 245 -2.51 13.83 1.06
N ILE A 246 -2.91 13.59 -0.19
CA ILE A 246 -2.05 13.07 -1.23
C ILE A 246 -1.89 14.16 -2.30
N PRO A 247 -0.76 14.89 -2.29
CA PRO A 247 -0.45 15.85 -3.35
C PRO A 247 -0.42 15.14 -4.71
N SER A 248 -1.12 15.71 -5.67
CA SER A 248 -0.95 15.40 -7.09
C SER A 248 -0.11 16.51 -7.70
N GLY A 249 0.81 16.23 -8.62
CA GLY A 249 1.58 17.21 -9.37
C GLY A 249 0.74 18.03 -10.36
N GLY A 250 -0.57 18.13 -10.12
CA GLY A 250 -1.47 19.04 -10.81
C GLY A 250 -1.88 20.22 -9.92
N HIS A 251 -3.00 20.86 -10.27
CA HIS A 251 -3.56 22.00 -9.54
C HIS A 251 -4.45 21.59 -8.35
N ALA A 252 -4.27 20.37 -7.83
CA ALA A 252 -5.12 19.80 -6.78
C ALA A 252 -4.39 18.74 -5.95
N PHE A 253 -4.98 18.33 -4.83
CA PHE A 253 -4.56 17.17 -4.04
C PHE A 253 -5.76 16.33 -3.66
N VAL A 254 -5.56 15.05 -3.37
CA VAL A 254 -6.61 14.21 -2.79
C VAL A 254 -6.63 14.35 -1.28
N LEU A 255 -7.84 14.49 -0.74
CA LEU A 255 -8.13 14.46 0.68
C LEU A 255 -9.05 13.28 0.97
N SER A 256 -8.58 12.36 1.81
CA SER A 256 -9.39 11.30 2.40
C SER A 256 -9.68 11.63 3.87
N ILE A 257 -10.94 11.58 4.27
CA ILE A 257 -11.38 11.81 5.65
C ILE A 257 -12.13 10.57 6.16
N LEU A 258 -11.65 9.97 7.25
CA LEU A 258 -12.33 8.84 7.88
C LEU A 258 -13.71 9.27 8.41
N ASP A 259 -14.77 8.56 8.01
CA ASP A 259 -16.07 8.65 8.66
C ASP A 259 -16.16 7.64 9.81
N PRO A 260 -16.19 8.09 11.08
CA PRO A 260 -16.19 7.20 12.23
C PRO A 260 -17.44 6.33 12.34
N ARG A 261 -18.55 6.68 11.65
CA ARG A 261 -19.79 5.89 11.70
C ARG A 261 -19.72 4.66 10.81
N SER A 262 -19.20 4.82 9.61
CA SER A 262 -19.11 3.76 8.61
C SER A 262 -17.78 3.02 8.65
N GLY A 263 -16.73 3.65 9.20
CA GLY A 263 -15.36 3.16 9.11
C GLY A 263 -14.74 3.31 7.72
N MET A 264 -15.43 3.99 6.81
CA MET A 264 -15.00 4.23 5.43
C MET A 264 -14.39 5.63 5.28
N TYR A 265 -13.51 5.80 4.30
CA TYR A 265 -12.98 7.11 3.94
C TYR A 265 -13.88 7.80 2.92
N ASP A 266 -14.17 9.07 3.19
CA ASP A 266 -14.71 10.00 2.21
C ASP A 266 -13.54 10.68 1.50
N THR A 267 -13.30 10.27 0.25
CA THR A 267 -12.16 10.71 -0.57
C THR A 267 -12.62 11.63 -1.67
N ARG A 268 -11.95 12.79 -1.79
CA ARG A 268 -12.27 13.82 -2.77
C ARG A 268 -11.02 14.55 -3.26
N GLU A 269 -11.08 15.07 -4.47
CA GLU A 269 -10.06 15.97 -5.02
C GLU A 269 -10.33 17.41 -4.54
N ILE A 270 -9.27 18.10 -4.11
CA ILE A 270 -9.29 19.45 -3.56
C ILE A 270 -8.37 20.33 -4.42
N GLY A 271 -8.96 21.28 -5.12
CA GLY A 271 -8.24 22.31 -5.88
C GLY A 271 -8.14 23.64 -5.13
N GLU A 272 -7.63 24.65 -5.82
CA GLU A 272 -7.48 26.02 -5.30
C GLU A 272 -8.82 26.72 -4.96
N ASP A 273 -9.90 26.38 -5.67
CA ASP A 273 -11.23 26.96 -5.46
C ASP A 273 -12.05 26.24 -4.38
N ALA A 274 -11.42 25.35 -3.61
CA ALA A 274 -12.12 24.57 -2.61
C ALA A 274 -12.67 25.43 -1.47
N ASP A 275 -13.88 25.11 -1.01
CA ASP A 275 -14.46 25.72 0.18
C ASP A 275 -13.78 25.18 1.44
N VAL A 276 -12.70 25.86 1.84
CA VAL A 276 -11.87 25.48 2.99
C VAL A 276 -12.68 25.44 4.28
N GLU A 277 -13.64 26.34 4.47
CA GLU A 277 -14.46 26.38 5.69
C GLU A 277 -15.33 25.13 5.83
N VAL A 278 -15.94 24.67 4.73
CA VAL A 278 -16.73 23.43 4.70
C VAL A 278 -15.87 22.21 5.01
N ILE A 279 -14.66 22.16 4.45
CA ILE A 279 -13.71 21.06 4.68
C ILE A 279 -13.24 21.06 6.15
N GLN A 280 -12.82 22.21 6.68
CA GLN A 280 -12.42 22.37 8.08
C GLN A 280 -13.53 21.98 9.05
N LYS A 281 -14.77 22.39 8.75
CA LYS A 281 -15.94 21.97 9.53
C LYS A 281 -16.11 20.44 9.51
N THR A 282 -15.98 19.83 8.33
CA THR A 282 -16.05 18.36 8.17
C THR A 282 -14.97 17.68 9.01
N ILE A 283 -13.71 18.12 8.90
CA ILE A 283 -12.58 17.60 9.69
C ILE A 283 -12.89 17.67 11.19
N LYS A 284 -13.33 18.84 11.66
CA LYS A 284 -13.65 19.08 13.07
C LYS A 284 -14.77 18.18 13.57
N ASP A 285 -15.84 18.04 12.80
CA ASP A 285 -16.99 17.20 13.17
C ASP A 285 -16.59 15.72 13.25
N ARG A 286 -15.81 15.23 12.27
CA ARG A 286 -15.30 13.84 12.23
C ARG A 286 -14.34 13.56 13.39
N TYR A 287 -13.42 14.48 13.65
CA TYR A 287 -12.50 14.41 14.80
C TYR A 287 -13.27 14.39 16.12
N ALA A 288 -14.25 15.27 16.31
CA ALA A 288 -15.02 15.35 17.55
C ALA A 288 -15.76 14.03 17.84
N MET A 289 -16.31 13.39 16.81
CA MET A 289 -16.96 12.08 16.93
C MET A 289 -15.99 10.98 17.38
N LEU A 290 -14.78 10.96 16.82
CA LEU A 290 -13.73 10.03 17.24
C LEU A 290 -13.28 10.30 18.68
N ALA A 291 -13.02 11.55 19.02
CA ALA A 291 -12.59 11.95 20.36
C ALA A 291 -13.62 11.62 21.45
N VAL A 292 -14.91 11.74 21.16
CA VAL A 292 -15.98 11.31 22.09
C VAL A 292 -15.98 9.79 22.26
N SER A 293 -15.89 9.04 21.17
CA SER A 293 -15.86 7.58 21.19
C SER A 293 -14.65 7.04 21.96
N ALA A 294 -13.49 7.70 21.79
CA ALA A 294 -12.25 7.39 22.50
C ALA A 294 -12.34 7.62 24.01
N ARG A 295 -13.04 8.67 24.47
CA ARG A 295 -13.24 8.95 25.90
C ARG A 295 -14.19 7.96 26.57
N GLY A 296 -15.14 7.40 25.81
CA GLY A 296 -16.08 6.38 26.30
C GLY A 296 -15.48 5.00 26.52
N GLN A 297 -14.25 4.74 26.06
CA GLN A 297 -13.54 3.46 26.26
C GLN A 297 -12.69 3.43 27.55
N PHE A 298 -12.54 4.55 28.24
CA PHE A 298 -11.79 4.68 29.49
C PHE A 298 -12.68 5.08 30.70
N GLY A 299 -14.00 4.91 30.57
CA GLY A 299 -15.00 5.15 31.62
C GLY A 299 -15.49 3.87 32.27
#